data_AF-A0A166N909-F1
#
_entry.id   AF-A0A166N909-F1
#
_cell.length_a   1.000
_cell.length_b   1.000
_cell.length_c   1.000
_cell.angle_alpha   90.00
_cell.angle_beta   90.00
_cell.angle_gamma   90.00
#
_symmetry.space_group_name_H-M   'P 1'
#
loop_
_entity.id
_entity.type
_entity.pdbx_description
1 polymer ?
#
loop_
_entity_poly.entity_id
_entity_poly.type
_entity_poly.pdbx_seq_one_letter_code
_entity_poly.pdbx_strand_id
1 'polypeptide(L)'
;MPMTPREIVHELNRHIIGQDDAKRAVAIALRNRWRRMQLPEELRVEVTPKNILMIGPTGVGKTEIARRLAKLANAPFIKVEATKFTEVGYVGRDVESIIRDLADAAIKLLREQEMTKVRHRAEDAAEERILDALLPPARMGFSNEDAAPSADSNTRQLFRKRLREGQLDDKEIEIEVAEVSGVDISAPPGMEEMTNQLQSLFANMGKGKRKNRKLKVKEALKLVRDEEAGRLVNEEELKAKALEAVEQHGIVFIDEIDKVAKRGNSGGVDVSREGVQRDLLPLIEGCTVNTKLGMVKTDHILFIASGAFHLSKPSDLVPELQGRLPIRVELKALSPEDFERILSEPHASLTEQYCALLKTEGLLIEFLPDGIKRLAEIAWQVNEKTENIGARRLHTLLERLLEEVSFSAGDLASTHEDKPILIDADYVNSHLGELAQNEDLSRYIL
;
A
#
# COMPACT_ATOMS: atom_id res chain seq x y z
N MET A 1 -15.23 -14.36 11.72
CA MET A 1 -15.15 -15.75 11.21
C MET A 1 -14.15 -15.76 10.05
N PRO A 2 -13.25 -16.74 9.92
CA PRO A 2 -12.26 -16.77 8.85
C PRO A 2 -12.95 -16.99 7.50
N MET A 3 -12.70 -16.09 6.53
CA MET A 3 -13.40 -16.09 5.25
C MET A 3 -13.26 -17.43 4.50
N THR A 4 -14.37 -17.85 3.89
CA THR A 4 -14.43 -18.97 2.95
C THR A 4 -13.87 -18.55 1.60
N PRO A 5 -13.43 -19.50 0.74
CA PRO A 5 -12.98 -19.15 -0.61
C PRO A 5 -14.00 -18.36 -1.44
N ARG A 6 -15.31 -18.63 -1.25
CA ARG A 6 -16.37 -17.90 -1.96
C ARG A 6 -16.50 -16.46 -1.47
N GLU A 7 -16.39 -16.22 -0.17
CA GLU A 7 -16.39 -14.86 0.40
C GLU A 7 -15.16 -14.07 -0.06
N ILE A 8 -13.98 -14.71 -0.13
CA ILE A 8 -12.76 -14.08 -0.66
C ILE A 8 -12.97 -13.67 -2.11
N VAL A 9 -13.48 -14.56 -2.97
CA VAL A 9 -13.76 -14.24 -4.37
C VAL A 9 -14.79 -13.11 -4.48
N HIS A 10 -15.85 -13.14 -3.67
CA HIS A 10 -16.86 -12.08 -3.65
C HIS A 10 -16.25 -10.72 -3.28
N GLU A 11 -15.36 -10.67 -2.30
CA GLU A 11 -14.68 -9.42 -1.94
C GLU A 11 -13.72 -8.95 -3.03
N LEU A 12 -12.99 -9.88 -3.67
CA LEU A 12 -12.13 -9.55 -4.82
C LEU A 12 -12.94 -9.04 -6.02
N ASN A 13 -14.18 -9.50 -6.22
CA ASN A 13 -15.06 -9.01 -7.28
C ASN A 13 -15.43 -7.54 -7.13
N ARG A 14 -15.33 -6.96 -5.92
CA ARG A 14 -15.58 -5.52 -5.69
C ARG A 14 -14.46 -4.62 -6.20
N HIS A 15 -13.31 -5.19 -6.55
CA HIS A 15 -12.12 -4.42 -6.94
C HIS A 15 -11.51 -4.89 -8.26
N ILE A 16 -11.71 -6.14 -8.65
CA ILE A 16 -11.14 -6.72 -9.86
C ILE A 16 -12.28 -7.24 -10.74
N ILE A 17 -12.27 -6.87 -12.01
CA ILE A 17 -13.22 -7.38 -13.02
C ILE A 17 -12.65 -8.64 -13.69
N GLY A 18 -13.52 -9.64 -13.89
CA GLY A 18 -13.16 -10.91 -14.53
C GLY A 18 -12.11 -11.72 -13.75
N GLN A 19 -11.26 -12.47 -14.46
CA GLN A 19 -10.13 -13.23 -13.90
C GLN A 19 -10.52 -14.23 -12.78
N ASP A 20 -11.67 -14.89 -12.92
CA ASP A 20 -12.26 -15.76 -11.88
C ASP A 20 -11.34 -16.92 -11.47
N ASP A 21 -10.61 -17.50 -12.42
CA ASP A 21 -9.66 -18.58 -12.14
C ASP A 21 -8.53 -18.12 -11.22
N ALA A 22 -7.99 -16.92 -11.45
CA ALA A 22 -6.96 -16.32 -10.62
C ALA A 22 -7.49 -15.98 -9.22
N LYS A 23 -8.70 -15.41 -9.12
CA LYS A 23 -9.37 -15.14 -7.84
C LYS A 23 -9.60 -16.43 -7.05
N ARG A 24 -10.03 -17.50 -7.71
CA ARG A 24 -10.20 -18.82 -7.09
C ARG A 24 -8.88 -19.40 -6.60
N ALA A 25 -7.82 -19.30 -7.40
CA ALA A 25 -6.49 -19.78 -7.04
C ALA A 25 -5.98 -19.11 -5.76
N VAL A 26 -6.03 -17.77 -5.68
CA VAL A 26 -5.58 -17.03 -4.50
C VAL A 26 -6.48 -17.27 -3.28
N ALA A 27 -7.79 -17.44 -3.48
CA ALA A 27 -8.72 -17.75 -2.40
C ALA A 27 -8.45 -19.12 -1.77
N ILE A 28 -8.10 -20.12 -2.59
CA ILE A 28 -7.69 -21.45 -2.11
C ILE A 28 -6.37 -21.36 -1.34
N ALA A 29 -5.38 -20.63 -1.86
CA ALA A 29 -4.08 -20.47 -1.19
C ALA A 29 -4.24 -19.80 0.19
N LEU A 30 -5.04 -18.73 0.27
CA LEU A 30 -5.34 -18.06 1.53
C LEU A 30 -6.12 -18.97 2.49
N ARG A 31 -7.12 -19.72 2.00
CA ARG A 31 -7.87 -20.66 2.85
C ARG A 31 -7.01 -21.80 3.38
N ASN A 32 -6.02 -22.26 2.61
CA ASN A 32 -5.10 -23.30 3.05
C ASN A 32 -4.26 -22.86 4.25
N ARG A 33 -3.95 -21.56 4.40
CA ARG A 33 -3.31 -21.03 5.62
C ARG A 33 -4.18 -21.24 6.86
N TRP A 34 -5.46 -20.90 6.76
CA TRP A 34 -6.39 -21.15 7.86
C TRP A 34 -6.51 -22.65 8.17
N ARG A 35 -6.62 -23.49 7.12
CA ARG A 35 -6.67 -24.96 7.29
C ARG A 35 -5.42 -25.49 8.00
N ARG A 36 -4.23 -25.02 7.63
CA ARG A 36 -2.95 -25.37 8.27
C ARG A 36 -2.97 -25.06 9.77
N MET A 37 -3.51 -23.90 10.17
CA MET A 37 -3.60 -23.53 11.59
C MET A 37 -4.57 -24.42 12.41
N GLN A 38 -5.49 -25.14 11.76
CA GLN A 38 -6.35 -26.11 12.44
C GLN A 38 -5.70 -27.50 12.60
N LEU A 39 -4.53 -27.73 11.98
CA LEU A 39 -3.84 -29.00 12.08
C LEU A 39 -3.06 -29.12 13.40
N PRO A 40 -2.83 -30.35 13.88
CA PRO A 40 -1.85 -30.64 14.93
C PRO A 40 -0.47 -30.10 14.57
N GLU A 41 0.33 -29.74 15.58
CA GLU A 41 1.63 -29.10 15.40
C GLU A 41 2.59 -29.91 14.51
N GLU A 42 2.67 -31.22 14.71
CA GLU A 42 3.51 -32.14 13.90
C GLU A 42 3.17 -32.07 12.41
N LEU A 43 1.88 -32.04 12.06
CA LEU A 43 1.44 -31.94 10.66
C LEU A 43 1.50 -30.51 10.13
N ARG A 44 1.49 -29.50 11.00
CA ARG A 44 1.47 -28.09 10.62
C ARG A 44 2.75 -27.68 9.91
N VAL A 45 3.89 -28.14 10.44
CA VAL A 45 5.23 -27.81 9.93
C VAL A 45 5.45 -28.40 8.53
N GLU A 46 4.94 -29.61 8.29
CA GLU A 46 5.06 -30.33 7.02
C GLU A 46 4.20 -29.72 5.88
N VAL A 47 3.18 -28.92 6.22
CA VAL A 47 2.29 -28.31 5.23
C VAL A 47 2.85 -26.99 4.72
N THR A 48 3.52 -27.07 3.57
CA THR A 48 4.08 -25.91 2.86
C THR A 48 3.00 -25.09 2.13
N PRO A 49 3.20 -23.75 2.01
CA PRO A 49 2.35 -22.89 1.21
C PRO A 49 2.26 -23.38 -0.24
N LYS A 50 1.06 -23.22 -0.84
CA LYS A 50 0.86 -23.51 -2.25
C LYS A 50 1.08 -22.23 -3.05
N ASN A 51 2.34 -21.97 -3.38
CA ASN A 51 2.75 -20.79 -4.14
C ASN A 51 2.14 -20.80 -5.54
N ILE A 52 1.99 -19.61 -6.11
CA ILE A 52 1.20 -19.37 -7.31
C ILE A 52 2.08 -18.78 -8.40
N LEU A 53 1.93 -19.30 -9.63
CA LEU A 53 2.44 -18.67 -10.85
C LEU A 53 1.25 -18.13 -11.66
N MET A 54 1.18 -16.81 -11.77
CA MET A 54 0.23 -16.08 -12.62
C MET A 54 0.85 -15.85 -13.99
N ILE A 55 0.14 -16.29 -15.03
CA ILE A 55 0.55 -16.18 -16.44
C ILE A 55 -0.46 -15.30 -17.14
N GLY A 56 -0.03 -14.28 -17.89
CA GLY A 56 -0.95 -13.50 -18.71
C GLY A 56 -0.36 -12.14 -19.09
N PRO A 57 -1.00 -11.39 -20.01
CA PRO A 57 -0.45 -10.14 -20.53
C PRO A 57 -0.42 -9.04 -19.46
N THR A 58 0.30 -7.95 -19.74
CA THR A 58 0.38 -6.80 -18.83
C THR A 58 -0.99 -6.14 -18.65
N GLY A 59 -1.20 -5.47 -17.51
CA GLY A 59 -2.41 -4.69 -17.27
C GLY A 59 -3.72 -5.46 -17.09
N VAL A 60 -3.70 -6.79 -16.93
CA VAL A 60 -4.91 -7.62 -16.70
C VAL A 60 -5.31 -7.80 -15.23
N GLY A 61 -4.56 -7.21 -14.29
CA GLY A 61 -4.89 -7.25 -12.86
C GLY A 61 -4.08 -8.23 -12.00
N LYS A 62 -3.00 -8.86 -12.50
CA LYS A 62 -2.14 -9.79 -11.74
C LYS A 62 -1.70 -9.22 -10.38
N THR A 63 -1.10 -8.03 -10.38
CA THR A 63 -0.62 -7.36 -9.16
C THR A 63 -1.79 -6.91 -8.27
N GLU A 64 -2.90 -6.47 -8.85
CA GLU A 64 -4.04 -5.96 -8.10
C GLU A 64 -4.76 -7.08 -7.34
N ILE A 65 -4.89 -8.27 -7.92
CA ILE A 65 -5.39 -9.47 -7.22
C ILE A 65 -4.52 -9.77 -5.98
N ALA A 66 -3.20 -9.79 -6.12
CA ALA A 66 -2.29 -10.07 -5.01
C ALA A 66 -2.33 -8.98 -3.93
N ARG A 67 -2.36 -7.70 -4.33
CA ARG A 67 -2.47 -6.55 -3.42
C ARG A 67 -3.77 -6.59 -2.62
N ARG A 68 -4.90 -6.81 -3.29
CA ARG A 68 -6.23 -6.88 -2.64
C ARG A 68 -6.35 -8.09 -1.73
N LEU A 69 -5.80 -9.24 -2.13
CA LEU A 69 -5.71 -10.43 -1.29
C LEU A 69 -4.97 -10.14 0.02
N ALA A 70 -3.83 -9.46 -0.05
CA ALA A 70 -3.05 -9.13 1.14
C ALA A 70 -3.78 -8.15 2.06
N LYS A 71 -4.41 -7.10 1.49
CA LYS A 71 -5.23 -6.15 2.24
C LYS A 71 -6.41 -6.85 2.93
N LEU A 72 -7.08 -7.77 2.22
CA LEU A 72 -8.19 -8.56 2.76
C LEU A 72 -7.75 -9.47 3.92
N ALA A 73 -6.57 -10.07 3.79
CA ALA A 73 -6.01 -10.95 4.80
C ALA A 73 -5.33 -10.21 5.97
N ASN A 74 -5.27 -8.87 5.94
CA ASN A 74 -4.41 -8.06 6.83
C ASN A 74 -2.98 -8.61 6.90
N ALA A 75 -2.44 -9.00 5.75
CA ALA A 75 -1.14 -9.63 5.62
C ALA A 75 -0.07 -8.62 5.18
N PRO A 76 1.18 -8.72 5.71
CA PRO A 76 2.31 -8.01 5.15
C PRO A 76 2.50 -8.36 3.66
N PHE A 77 2.76 -7.35 2.84
CA PHE A 77 2.86 -7.50 1.39
C PHE A 77 4.02 -6.70 0.82
N ILE A 78 4.78 -7.32 -0.08
CA ILE A 78 5.82 -6.65 -0.88
C ILE A 78 5.70 -7.04 -2.35
N LYS A 79 5.85 -6.05 -3.24
CA LYS A 79 6.02 -6.26 -4.69
C LYS A 79 7.49 -6.04 -5.03
N VAL A 80 8.11 -6.99 -5.71
CA VAL A 80 9.46 -6.87 -6.26
C VAL A 80 9.48 -7.30 -7.72
N GLU A 81 10.40 -6.76 -8.50
CA GLU A 81 10.61 -7.11 -9.90
C GLU A 81 11.82 -8.06 -9.99
N ALA A 82 11.68 -9.19 -10.69
CA ALA A 82 12.74 -10.20 -10.74
C ALA A 82 14.01 -9.69 -11.46
N THR A 83 13.85 -8.78 -12.43
CA THR A 83 14.95 -8.17 -13.19
C THR A 83 15.88 -7.32 -12.34
N LYS A 84 15.41 -6.80 -11.20
CA LYS A 84 16.19 -6.03 -10.23
C LYS A 84 17.44 -6.76 -9.73
N PHE A 85 17.45 -8.09 -9.79
CA PHE A 85 18.56 -8.94 -9.33
C PHE A 85 19.49 -9.39 -10.47
N THR A 86 19.20 -9.03 -11.73
CA THR A 86 20.03 -9.40 -12.90
C THR A 86 21.05 -8.35 -13.30
N GLU A 87 20.96 -7.13 -12.77
CA GLU A 87 21.77 -5.99 -13.23
C GLU A 87 23.22 -6.08 -12.73
N VAL A 88 24.15 -6.26 -13.67
CA VAL A 88 25.62 -6.22 -13.47
C VAL A 88 26.02 -4.78 -13.17
N GLY A 89 25.78 -4.31 -11.94
CA GLY A 89 26.11 -2.93 -11.57
C GLY A 89 25.77 -2.48 -10.16
N TYR A 90 24.89 -3.17 -9.45
CA TYR A 90 24.58 -2.84 -8.06
C TYR A 90 25.16 -3.88 -7.10
N VAL A 91 26.37 -3.61 -6.63
CA VAL A 91 26.92 -4.20 -5.41
C VAL A 91 25.94 -3.87 -4.28
N GLY A 92 25.12 -4.82 -3.82
CA GLY A 92 24.40 -4.69 -2.54
C GLY A 92 22.89 -4.96 -2.48
N ARG A 93 22.21 -5.43 -3.54
CA ARG A 93 20.83 -5.92 -3.40
C ARG A 93 20.74 -7.44 -3.54
N ASP A 94 21.10 -8.07 -2.43
CA ASP A 94 20.83 -9.47 -2.09
C ASP A 94 19.31 -9.77 -2.16
N VAL A 95 18.93 -10.94 -2.68
CA VAL A 95 17.55 -11.42 -2.73
C VAL A 95 16.89 -11.46 -1.35
N GLU A 96 17.67 -11.62 -0.28
CA GLU A 96 17.16 -11.53 1.09
C GLU A 96 16.55 -10.16 1.44
N SER A 97 16.91 -9.10 0.70
CA SER A 97 16.28 -7.77 0.84
C SER A 97 14.76 -7.82 0.69
N ILE A 98 14.22 -8.79 -0.09
CA ILE A 98 12.78 -9.02 -0.21
C ILE A 98 12.14 -9.28 1.16
N ILE A 99 12.78 -10.09 2.00
CA ILE A 99 12.26 -10.46 3.32
C ILE A 99 12.47 -9.32 4.33
N ARG A 100 13.58 -8.58 4.22
CA ARG A 100 13.84 -7.38 5.04
C ARG A 100 12.77 -6.30 4.76
N ASP A 101 12.48 -6.02 3.50
CA ASP A 101 11.44 -5.06 3.09
C ASP A 101 10.03 -5.53 3.51
N LEU A 102 9.76 -6.84 3.47
CA LEU A 102 8.51 -7.42 3.96
C LEU A 102 8.35 -7.25 5.48
N ALA A 103 9.43 -7.40 6.25
CA ALA A 103 9.43 -7.17 7.69
C ALA A 103 9.19 -5.70 8.04
N ASP A 104 9.78 -4.78 7.29
CA ASP A 104 9.52 -3.35 7.42
C ASP A 104 8.05 -2.99 7.07
N ALA A 105 7.49 -3.64 6.05
CA ALA A 105 6.06 -3.50 5.74
C ALA A 105 5.16 -4.04 6.85
N ALA A 106 5.55 -5.14 7.51
CA ALA A 106 4.78 -5.74 8.60
C ALA A 106 4.73 -4.86 9.85
N ILE A 107 5.87 -4.29 10.27
CA ILE A 107 5.90 -3.39 11.44
C ILE A 107 5.09 -2.12 11.19
N LYS A 108 5.13 -1.58 9.96
CA LYS A 108 4.29 -0.43 9.58
C LYS A 108 2.80 -0.77 9.68
N LEU A 109 2.39 -1.89 9.08
CA LEU A 109 1.00 -2.36 9.11
C LEU A 109 0.49 -2.54 10.54
N LEU A 110 1.26 -3.22 11.39
CA LEU A 110 0.87 -3.47 12.78
C LEU A 110 0.88 -2.20 13.62
N ARG A 111 1.83 -1.27 13.39
CA ARG A 111 1.85 0.01 14.09
C ARG A 111 0.59 0.82 13.78
N GLU A 112 0.18 0.89 12.52
CA GLU A 112 -1.06 1.58 12.12
C GLU A 112 -2.29 0.95 12.81
N GLN A 113 -2.34 -0.38 12.93
CA GLN A 113 -3.41 -1.09 13.64
C GLN A 113 -3.40 -0.81 15.15
N GLU A 114 -2.25 -0.90 15.81
CA GLU A 114 -2.13 -0.63 17.25
C GLU A 114 -2.43 0.83 17.57
N MET A 115 -1.95 1.78 16.77
CA MET A 115 -2.28 3.20 16.90
C MET A 115 -3.80 3.44 16.79
N THR A 116 -4.47 2.73 15.89
CA THR A 116 -5.92 2.81 15.75
C THR A 116 -6.64 2.27 16.99
N LYS A 117 -6.16 1.17 17.58
CA LYS A 117 -6.73 0.58 18.82
C LYS A 117 -6.59 1.51 20.03
N VAL A 118 -5.44 2.18 20.17
CA VAL A 118 -5.18 3.07 21.31
C VAL A 118 -5.69 4.50 21.09
N ARG A 119 -6.23 4.81 19.91
CA ARG A 119 -6.61 6.18 19.51
C ARG A 119 -7.50 6.90 20.51
N HIS A 120 -8.57 6.27 21.01
CA HIS A 120 -9.46 6.91 21.99
C HIS A 120 -8.73 7.22 23.30
N ARG A 121 -7.91 6.29 23.79
CA ARG A 121 -7.11 6.49 25.02
C ARG A 121 -6.05 7.57 24.83
N ALA A 122 -5.45 7.63 23.64
CA ALA A 122 -4.49 8.67 23.28
C ALA A 122 -5.16 10.05 23.15
N GLU A 123 -6.39 10.11 22.61
CA GLU A 123 -7.20 11.32 22.55
C GLU A 123 -7.55 11.82 23.96
N ASP A 124 -8.04 10.96 24.85
CA ASP A 124 -8.33 11.33 26.24
C ASP A 124 -7.06 11.82 26.97
N ALA A 125 -5.93 11.11 26.84
CA ALA A 125 -4.67 11.51 27.47
C ALA A 125 -4.14 12.84 26.91
N ALA A 126 -4.29 13.07 25.60
CA ALA A 126 -3.91 14.32 24.97
C ALA A 126 -4.80 15.48 25.43
N GLU A 127 -6.11 15.28 25.55
CA GLU A 127 -7.03 16.27 26.11
C GLU A 127 -6.60 16.66 27.52
N GLU A 128 -6.27 15.70 28.39
CA GLU A 128 -5.82 16.00 29.75
C GLU A 128 -4.55 16.86 29.77
N ARG A 129 -3.57 16.54 28.92
CA ARG A 129 -2.31 17.30 28.83
C ARG A 129 -2.52 18.72 28.29
N ILE A 130 -3.47 18.90 27.37
CA ILE A 130 -3.88 20.23 26.88
C ILE A 130 -4.62 21.01 27.96
N LEU A 131 -5.49 20.35 28.74
CA LEU A 131 -6.19 20.98 29.85
C LEU A 131 -5.23 21.41 30.96
N ASP A 132 -4.16 20.66 31.23
CA ASP A 132 -3.12 21.05 32.19
C ASP A 132 -2.36 22.30 31.75
N ALA A 133 -2.12 22.47 30.44
CA ALA A 133 -1.51 23.68 29.90
C ALA A 133 -2.46 24.90 29.93
N LEU A 134 -3.78 24.67 29.78
CA LEU A 134 -4.81 25.72 29.82
C LEU A 134 -5.20 26.14 31.24
N LEU A 135 -5.17 25.18 32.17
CA LEU A 135 -5.55 25.33 33.58
C LEU A 135 -4.36 24.90 34.45
N PRO A 136 -3.24 25.65 34.44
CA PRO A 136 -2.09 25.31 35.26
C PRO A 136 -2.54 25.22 36.72
N PRO A 137 -2.20 24.13 37.44
CA PRO A 137 -2.55 24.00 38.85
C PRO A 137 -1.97 25.19 39.61
N ALA A 138 -2.75 25.74 40.55
CA ALA A 138 -2.26 26.80 41.43
C ALA A 138 -0.95 26.31 42.07
N ARG A 139 0.18 26.97 41.79
CA ARG A 139 1.47 26.62 42.37
C ARG A 139 1.29 26.52 43.88
N MET A 140 1.58 25.36 44.47
CA MET A 140 1.73 25.18 45.91
C MET A 140 2.83 26.12 46.40
N GLY A 141 2.44 27.35 46.74
CA GLY A 141 3.25 28.28 47.50
C GLY A 141 3.04 27.99 48.98
N PHE A 142 4.05 27.40 49.62
CA PHE A 142 4.31 27.40 51.07
C PHE A 142 3.08 27.55 51.99
N SER A 143 2.23 26.54 52.07
CA SER A 143 1.48 26.12 53.27
C SER A 143 0.38 25.13 52.88
N ASN A 144 0.24 24.08 53.69
CA ASN A 144 -0.74 22.98 53.62
C ASN A 144 -0.39 21.83 52.67
N GLU A 145 0.12 20.75 53.29
CA GLU A 145 0.34 19.42 52.71
C GLU A 145 -0.96 18.63 52.45
N ASP A 146 -2.16 19.20 52.68
CA ASP A 146 -3.44 18.46 52.65
C ASP A 146 -4.45 18.91 51.57
N ALA A 147 -3.99 19.51 50.46
CA ALA A 147 -4.85 19.74 49.30
C ALA A 147 -4.45 18.83 48.14
N ALA A 148 -4.92 17.59 48.15
CA ALA A 148 -4.95 16.78 46.94
C ALA A 148 -5.67 17.58 45.84
N PRO A 149 -5.07 17.77 44.65
CA PRO A 149 -5.74 18.46 43.57
C PRO A 149 -6.99 17.66 43.22
N SER A 150 -8.18 18.24 43.41
CA SER A 150 -9.42 17.61 43.00
C SER A 150 -9.35 17.40 41.48
N ALA A 151 -9.08 16.17 41.06
CA ALA A 151 -8.84 15.77 39.68
C ALA A 151 -10.04 16.02 38.74
N ASP A 152 -11.18 16.50 39.27
CA ASP A 152 -12.45 16.61 38.57
C ASP A 152 -13.22 17.91 38.94
N SER A 153 -12.50 19.04 38.95
CA SER A 153 -13.11 20.37 39.11
C SER A 153 -14.16 20.63 38.01
N ASN A 154 -15.32 21.17 38.38
CA ASN A 154 -16.38 21.57 37.45
C ASN A 154 -15.85 22.48 36.31
N THR A 155 -14.84 23.30 36.59
CA THR A 155 -14.13 24.12 35.60
C THR A 155 -13.39 23.27 34.56
N ARG A 156 -12.75 22.16 34.96
CA ARG A 156 -12.04 21.26 34.04
C ARG A 156 -13.00 20.56 33.09
N GLN A 157 -14.16 20.13 33.58
CA GLN A 157 -15.21 19.52 32.76
C GLN A 157 -15.78 20.50 31.73
N LEU A 158 -16.00 21.77 32.11
CA LEU A 158 -16.44 22.81 31.19
C LEU A 158 -15.40 23.07 30.08
N PHE A 159 -14.11 23.14 30.42
CA PHE A 159 -13.04 23.33 29.43
C PHE A 159 -12.87 22.12 28.52
N ARG A 160 -13.01 20.90 29.04
CA ARG A 160 -12.99 19.67 28.23
C ARG A 160 -14.11 19.70 27.19
N LYS A 161 -15.32 20.11 27.58
CA LYS A 161 -16.44 20.28 26.64
C LYS A 161 -16.11 21.33 25.56
N ARG A 162 -15.60 22.50 25.95
CA ARG A 162 -15.21 23.56 24.99
C ARG A 162 -14.08 23.14 24.04
N LEU A 163 -13.13 22.33 24.51
CA LEU A 163 -12.06 21.75 23.70
C LEU A 163 -12.63 20.81 22.62
N ARG A 164 -13.51 19.90 23.03
CA ARG A 164 -14.20 18.96 22.11
C ARG A 164 -15.11 19.67 21.10
N GLU A 165 -15.71 20.79 21.48
CA GLU A 165 -16.52 21.65 20.61
C GLU A 165 -15.67 22.57 19.69
N GLY A 166 -14.34 22.49 19.75
CA GLY A 166 -13.43 23.28 18.90
C GLY A 166 -13.36 24.79 19.26
N GLN A 167 -13.96 25.21 20.37
CA GLN A 167 -14.04 26.61 20.77
C GLN A 167 -12.70 27.18 21.28
N LEU A 168 -11.70 26.33 21.47
CA LEU A 168 -10.39 26.69 22.01
C LEU A 168 -9.26 26.57 20.97
N ASP A 169 -9.56 26.14 19.74
CA ASP A 169 -8.59 25.79 18.70
C ASP A 169 -7.54 26.88 18.43
N ASP A 170 -7.98 28.14 18.43
CA ASP A 170 -7.14 29.31 18.12
C ASP A 170 -6.34 29.85 19.32
N LYS A 171 -6.59 29.36 20.53
CA LYS A 171 -5.83 29.82 21.70
C LYS A 171 -4.40 29.31 21.63
N GLU A 172 -3.45 30.17 22.01
CA GLU A 172 -2.06 29.79 22.14
C GLU A 172 -1.80 29.21 23.54
N ILE A 173 -1.15 28.06 23.58
CA ILE A 173 -0.68 27.42 24.80
C ILE A 173 0.81 27.14 24.70
N GLU A 174 1.48 27.12 25.85
CA GLU A 174 2.85 26.63 25.96
C GLU A 174 2.81 25.17 26.40
N ILE A 175 3.37 24.28 25.60
CA ILE A 175 3.35 22.85 25.88
C ILE A 175 4.74 22.25 25.62
N GLU A 176 5.16 21.37 26.53
CA GLU A 176 6.33 20.53 26.33
C GLU A 176 6.02 19.51 25.25
N VAL A 177 6.80 19.50 24.17
CA VAL A 177 6.73 18.47 23.12
C VAL A 177 8.11 17.88 22.88
N ALA A 178 8.14 16.63 22.44
CA ALA A 178 9.39 15.95 22.08
C ALA A 178 10.08 16.67 20.91
N GLU A 179 11.36 16.98 21.07
CA GLU A 179 12.17 17.62 20.02
C GLU A 179 12.75 16.53 19.10
N VAL A 180 12.33 16.53 17.82
CA VAL A 180 12.97 15.68 16.80
C VAL A 180 14.26 16.36 16.38
N SER A 181 15.35 16.04 17.08
CA SER A 181 16.69 16.51 16.69
C SER A 181 17.18 15.70 15.49
N GLY A 182 16.96 16.21 14.29
CA GLY A 182 17.57 15.68 13.07
C GLY A 182 19.00 16.18 12.95
N VAL A 183 19.98 15.29 13.09
CA VAL A 183 21.36 15.58 12.68
C VAL A 183 21.47 15.20 11.21
N ASP A 184 21.47 16.18 10.31
CA ASP A 184 21.76 15.92 8.90
C ASP A 184 23.24 15.59 8.74
N ILE A 185 23.53 14.32 8.49
CA ILE A 185 24.86 13.82 8.19
C ILE A 185 24.92 13.63 6.68
N SER A 186 25.56 14.54 5.96
CA SER A 186 25.88 14.29 4.55
C SER A 186 26.88 13.13 4.46
N ALA A 187 26.49 12.05 3.79
CA ALA A 187 27.37 10.91 3.54
C ALA A 187 27.59 10.66 2.05
N PRO A 188 28.75 10.05 1.69
CA PRO A 188 29.02 9.59 0.33
C PRO A 188 28.03 8.52 -0.14
N PRO A 189 27.77 8.40 -1.46
CA PRO A 189 26.91 7.36 -2.02
C PRO A 189 27.41 5.96 -1.63
N GLY A 190 26.49 5.09 -1.21
CA GLY A 190 26.79 3.72 -0.74
C GLY A 190 26.86 3.54 0.78
N MET A 191 26.83 4.64 1.56
CA MET A 191 26.79 4.62 3.04
C MET A 191 25.45 5.06 3.61
N GLU A 192 24.43 5.25 2.78
CA GLU A 192 23.12 5.79 3.15
C GLU A 192 22.39 4.95 4.21
N GLU A 193 22.48 3.63 4.13
CA GLU A 193 21.81 2.75 5.10
C GLU A 193 22.50 2.81 6.47
N MET A 194 23.84 2.95 6.48
CA MET A 194 24.62 3.12 7.70
C MET A 194 24.38 4.49 8.34
N THR A 195 24.27 5.56 7.55
CA THR A 195 23.93 6.89 8.08
C THR A 195 22.53 6.95 8.66
N ASN A 196 21.55 6.32 8.01
CA ASN A 196 20.19 6.24 8.55
C ASN A 196 20.16 5.45 9.87
N GLN A 197 20.95 4.37 9.98
CA GLN A 197 21.14 3.66 11.25
C GLN A 197 21.81 4.55 12.31
N LEU A 198 22.89 5.25 11.99
CA LEU A 198 23.57 6.15 12.93
C LEU A 198 22.66 7.29 13.39
N GLN A 199 21.92 7.93 12.49
CA GLN A 199 20.90 8.93 12.82
C GLN A 199 19.85 8.36 13.76
N SER A 200 19.35 7.14 13.51
CA SER A 200 18.38 6.49 14.40
C SER A 200 18.96 6.17 15.78
N LEU A 201 20.25 5.84 15.87
CA LEU A 201 20.96 5.64 17.13
C LEU A 201 21.17 6.97 17.88
N PHE A 202 21.56 8.05 17.21
CA PHE A 202 21.67 9.38 17.80
C PHE A 202 20.31 9.94 18.24
N ALA A 203 19.26 9.71 17.46
CA ALA A 203 17.88 10.06 17.84
C ALA A 203 17.41 9.26 19.06
N ASN A 204 17.76 7.96 19.14
CA ASN A 204 17.48 7.13 20.31
C ASN A 204 18.30 7.53 21.54
N MET A 205 19.53 8.04 21.37
CA MET A 205 20.38 8.54 22.46
C MET A 205 19.98 9.94 22.93
N GLY A 206 19.35 10.73 22.05
CA GLY A 206 18.70 12.01 22.35
C GLY A 206 17.25 11.89 22.85
N LYS A 207 16.72 10.66 23.01
CA LYS A 207 15.37 10.44 23.56
C LYS A 207 15.24 11.08 24.94
N GLY A 208 14.40 12.10 25.04
CA GLY A 208 14.01 12.70 26.31
C GLY A 208 14.16 14.21 26.39
N LYS A 209 14.76 14.88 25.41
CA LYS A 209 14.72 16.35 25.36
C LYS A 209 13.34 16.82 24.92
N ARG A 210 12.55 17.24 25.91
CA ARG A 210 11.30 17.97 25.71
C ARG A 210 11.62 19.46 25.69
N LYS A 211 10.98 20.19 24.78
CA LYS A 211 11.12 21.64 24.69
C LYS A 211 9.75 22.28 24.78
N ASN A 212 9.65 23.35 25.55
CA ASN A 212 8.48 24.20 25.55
C ASN A 212 8.35 24.86 24.19
N ARG A 213 7.21 24.65 23.54
CA ARG A 213 6.82 25.37 22.32
C ARG A 213 5.48 26.03 22.54
N LYS A 214 5.37 27.27 22.08
CA LYS A 214 4.10 27.98 22.01
C LYS A 214 3.40 27.57 20.72
N LEU A 215 2.22 26.97 20.82
CA LEU A 215 1.45 26.43 19.70
C LEU A 215 -0.04 26.76 19.89
N LYS A 216 -0.79 26.79 18.79
CA LYS A 216 -2.25 26.79 18.86
C LYS A 216 -2.75 25.46 19.41
N VAL A 217 -3.83 25.49 20.20
CA VAL A 217 -4.45 24.28 20.79
C VAL A 217 -4.72 23.22 19.73
N LYS A 218 -5.22 23.63 18.55
CA LYS A 218 -5.50 22.70 17.43
C LYS A 218 -4.26 21.93 16.96
N GLU A 219 -3.13 22.62 16.83
CA GLU A 219 -1.86 22.02 16.39
C GLU A 219 -1.23 21.19 17.50
N ALA A 220 -1.26 21.71 18.74
CA ALA A 220 -0.78 21.03 19.92
C ALA A 220 -1.53 19.71 20.17
N LEU A 221 -2.86 19.70 20.04
CA LEU A 221 -3.69 18.52 20.24
C LEU A 221 -3.32 17.41 19.25
N LYS A 222 -3.07 17.75 17.99
CA LYS A 222 -2.61 16.77 16.97
C LYS A 222 -1.27 16.15 17.35
N LEU A 223 -0.28 16.98 17.69
CA LEU A 223 1.07 16.53 18.04
C LEU A 223 1.08 15.69 19.32
N VAL A 224 0.39 16.14 20.37
CA VAL A 224 0.33 15.45 21.66
C VAL A 224 -0.41 14.13 21.52
N ARG A 225 -1.51 14.08 20.76
CA ARG A 225 -2.22 12.82 20.50
C ARG A 225 -1.30 11.79 19.86
N ASP A 226 -0.52 12.19 18.87
CA ASP A 226 0.41 11.28 18.20
C ASP A 226 1.55 10.83 19.16
N GLU A 227 2.03 11.71 20.05
CA GLU A 227 3.00 11.35 21.12
C GLU A 227 2.41 10.36 22.13
N GLU A 228 1.20 10.62 22.65
CA GLU A 228 0.53 9.74 23.61
C GLU A 228 0.17 8.39 22.98
N ALA A 229 -0.26 8.38 21.71
CA ALA A 229 -0.50 7.14 20.96
C ALA A 229 0.80 6.33 20.83
N GLY A 230 1.92 6.96 20.48
CA GLY A 230 3.23 6.31 20.42
C GLY A 230 3.68 5.74 21.76
N ARG A 231 3.41 6.44 22.87
CA ARG A 231 3.75 5.97 24.23
C ARG A 231 2.94 4.75 24.66
N LEU A 232 1.69 4.64 24.20
CA LEU A 232 0.81 3.52 24.52
C LEU A 232 1.14 2.24 23.73
N VAL A 233 1.93 2.33 22.66
CA VAL A 233 2.36 1.19 21.86
C VAL A 233 3.63 0.58 22.46
N ASN A 234 3.59 -0.71 22.78
CA ASN A 234 4.77 -1.45 23.19
C ASN A 234 5.59 -1.89 21.96
N GLU A 235 6.71 -1.23 21.72
CA GLU A 235 7.59 -1.51 20.57
C GLU A 235 8.21 -2.90 20.59
N GLU A 236 8.48 -3.50 21.76
CA GLU A 236 9.04 -4.87 21.83
C GLU A 236 7.99 -5.91 21.45
N GLU A 237 6.78 -5.77 21.97
CA GLU A 237 5.65 -6.62 21.62
C GLU A 237 5.29 -6.47 20.14
N LEU A 238 5.35 -5.24 19.62
CA LEU A 238 5.10 -4.95 18.20
C LEU A 238 6.11 -5.66 17.29
N LYS A 239 7.41 -5.65 17.66
CA LYS A 239 8.45 -6.38 16.91
C LYS A 239 8.20 -7.88 16.90
N ALA A 240 7.87 -8.47 18.04
CA ALA A 240 7.57 -9.90 18.13
C ALA A 240 6.35 -10.27 17.25
N LYS A 241 5.27 -9.49 17.33
CA LYS A 241 4.09 -9.66 16.47
C LYS A 241 4.40 -9.47 14.99
N ALA A 242 5.28 -8.53 14.64
CA ALA A 242 5.70 -8.29 13.26
C ALA A 242 6.44 -9.49 12.69
N LEU A 243 7.40 -10.06 13.43
CA LEU A 243 8.09 -11.28 13.02
C LEU A 243 7.09 -12.42 12.78
N GLU A 244 6.19 -12.68 13.73
CA GLU A 244 5.15 -13.71 13.58
C GLU A 244 4.24 -13.46 12.37
N ALA A 245 3.82 -12.21 12.15
CA ALA A 245 2.98 -11.84 11.02
C ALA A 245 3.68 -12.06 9.66
N VAL A 246 4.98 -11.79 9.57
CA VAL A 246 5.77 -12.09 8.36
C VAL A 246 5.81 -13.59 8.13
N GLU A 247 6.17 -14.39 9.14
CA GLU A 247 6.32 -15.84 9.01
C GLU A 247 4.99 -16.54 8.68
N GLN A 248 3.90 -16.15 9.34
CA GLN A 248 2.61 -16.85 9.23
C GLN A 248 1.72 -16.29 8.11
N HIS A 249 1.84 -15.00 7.82
CA HIS A 249 0.90 -14.29 6.96
C HIS A 249 1.56 -13.52 5.81
N GLY A 250 2.88 -13.38 5.78
CA GLY A 250 3.60 -12.63 4.75
C GLY A 250 3.30 -13.10 3.32
N ILE A 251 3.13 -12.15 2.40
CA ILE A 251 2.89 -12.41 0.98
C ILE A 251 3.96 -11.66 0.17
N VAL A 252 4.68 -12.39 -0.66
CA VAL A 252 5.68 -11.83 -1.59
C VAL A 252 5.15 -11.97 -3.01
N PHE A 253 5.07 -10.84 -3.72
CA PHE A 253 4.74 -10.82 -5.14
C PHE A 253 6.00 -10.56 -5.98
N ILE A 254 6.41 -11.54 -6.77
CA ILE A 254 7.56 -11.45 -7.69
C ILE A 254 7.03 -11.23 -9.10
N ASP A 255 7.15 -9.99 -9.59
CA ASP A 255 6.74 -9.62 -10.93
C ASP A 255 7.83 -9.91 -11.97
N GLU A 256 7.41 -10.09 -13.22
CA GLU A 256 8.29 -10.31 -14.37
C GLU A 256 9.27 -11.50 -14.22
N ILE A 257 8.84 -12.58 -13.56
CA ILE A 257 9.66 -13.80 -13.39
C ILE A 257 10.03 -14.44 -14.73
N ASP A 258 9.23 -14.20 -15.77
CA ASP A 258 9.49 -14.69 -17.13
C ASP A 258 10.73 -14.05 -17.77
N LYS A 259 11.18 -12.89 -17.28
CA LYS A 259 12.38 -12.19 -17.78
C LYS A 259 13.68 -12.82 -17.29
N VAL A 260 13.63 -13.55 -16.18
CA VAL A 260 14.78 -14.31 -15.64
C VAL A 260 14.80 -15.77 -16.06
N ALA A 261 13.82 -16.21 -16.86
CA ALA A 261 13.84 -17.52 -17.53
C ALA A 261 14.84 -17.52 -18.69
N LYS A 262 15.32 -18.72 -19.07
CA LYS A 262 16.18 -18.91 -20.25
C LYS A 262 15.46 -18.42 -21.51
N ARG A 263 16.18 -17.69 -22.37
CA ARG A 263 15.76 -17.44 -23.76
C ARG A 263 16.59 -18.38 -24.62
N GLY A 264 15.96 -19.18 -25.50
CA GLY A 264 16.62 -20.28 -26.19
C GLY A 264 18.03 -20.00 -26.77
N ASN A 265 18.88 -21.03 -26.76
CA ASN A 265 20.20 -21.21 -27.40
C ASN A 265 21.25 -20.07 -27.37
N SER A 266 21.09 -19.03 -26.55
CA SER A 266 22.00 -17.87 -26.55
C SER A 266 23.00 -17.94 -25.39
N GLY A 267 24.06 -18.73 -25.56
CA GLY A 267 25.10 -18.94 -24.54
C GLY A 267 25.85 -17.65 -24.14
N GLY A 268 25.65 -17.19 -22.90
CA GLY A 268 26.41 -16.09 -22.28
C GLY A 268 25.63 -15.31 -21.22
N VAL A 269 24.48 -14.73 -21.60
CA VAL A 269 23.62 -13.92 -20.69
C VAL A 269 22.75 -14.80 -19.79
N ASP A 270 22.52 -16.05 -20.17
CA ASP A 270 21.63 -16.98 -19.47
C ASP A 270 22.13 -17.38 -18.07
N VAL A 271 23.46 -17.35 -17.81
CA VAL A 271 24.03 -17.74 -16.50
C VAL A 271 23.60 -16.78 -15.38
N SER A 272 23.54 -15.47 -15.67
CA SER A 272 23.12 -14.46 -14.68
C SER A 272 21.62 -14.55 -14.37
N ARG A 273 20.79 -14.84 -15.38
CA ARG A 273 19.33 -14.98 -15.20
C ARG A 273 18.94 -16.23 -14.41
N GLU A 274 19.59 -17.36 -14.68
CA GLU A 274 19.42 -18.56 -13.86
C GLU A 274 19.97 -18.37 -12.44
N GLY A 275 21.04 -17.57 -12.28
CA GLY A 275 21.57 -17.18 -10.97
C GLY A 275 20.48 -16.58 -10.09
N VAL A 276 19.71 -15.61 -10.61
CA VAL A 276 18.59 -15.00 -9.87
C VAL A 276 17.55 -16.03 -9.44
N GLN A 277 17.19 -16.96 -10.32
CA GLN A 277 16.24 -18.03 -9.95
C GLN A 277 16.79 -18.90 -8.81
N ARG A 278 18.08 -19.24 -8.86
CA ARG A 278 18.75 -20.04 -7.83
C ARG A 278 18.87 -19.29 -6.51
N ASP A 279 19.10 -17.98 -6.55
CA ASP A 279 19.17 -17.14 -5.36
C ASP A 279 17.78 -16.99 -4.71
N LEU A 280 16.70 -16.95 -5.51
CA LEU A 280 15.33 -16.92 -5.00
C LEU A 280 14.87 -18.25 -4.38
N LEU A 281 15.47 -19.40 -4.78
CA LEU A 281 15.05 -20.72 -4.29
C LEU A 281 15.09 -20.83 -2.76
N PRO A 282 16.20 -20.55 -2.05
CA PRO A 282 16.25 -20.62 -0.59
C PRO A 282 15.08 -19.91 0.11
N LEU A 283 14.66 -18.74 -0.39
CA LEU A 283 13.54 -17.99 0.18
C LEU A 283 12.22 -18.76 0.06
N ILE A 284 11.99 -19.43 -1.08
CA ILE A 284 10.76 -20.16 -1.37
C ILE A 284 10.76 -21.56 -0.73
N GLU A 285 11.93 -22.19 -0.60
CA GLU A 285 12.09 -23.50 0.03
C GLU A 285 12.01 -23.44 1.55
N GLY A 286 12.40 -22.31 2.14
CA GLY A 286 12.48 -22.10 3.57
C GLY A 286 13.93 -21.84 3.98
N CYS A 287 14.21 -20.62 4.38
CA CYS A 287 15.48 -20.24 4.98
C CYS A 287 15.24 -19.26 6.14
N THR A 288 16.31 -18.94 6.87
CA THR A 288 16.26 -17.91 7.91
C THR A 288 17.02 -16.68 7.43
N VAL A 289 16.31 -15.55 7.34
CA VAL A 289 16.88 -14.26 6.94
C VAL A 289 17.03 -13.37 8.17
N ASN A 290 18.19 -12.73 8.30
CA ASN A 290 18.42 -11.74 9.34
C ASN A 290 17.85 -10.38 8.94
N THR A 291 17.03 -9.79 9.83
CA THR A 291 16.40 -8.49 9.63
C THR A 291 16.70 -7.57 10.83
N LYS A 292 16.40 -6.27 10.69
CA LYS A 292 16.52 -5.29 11.79
C LYS A 292 15.59 -5.60 12.97
N LEU A 293 14.54 -6.39 12.75
CA LEU A 293 13.57 -6.79 13.76
C LEU A 293 13.97 -8.09 14.49
N GLY A 294 14.85 -8.89 13.87
CA GLY A 294 15.22 -10.23 14.31
C GLY A 294 15.32 -11.21 13.14
N MET A 295 15.44 -12.49 13.46
CA MET A 295 15.50 -13.57 12.47
C MET A 295 14.08 -13.89 11.99
N VAL A 296 13.90 -14.05 10.67
CA VAL A 296 12.62 -14.42 10.04
C VAL A 296 12.79 -15.72 9.27
N LYS A 297 11.90 -16.69 9.53
CA LYS A 297 11.80 -17.94 8.77
C LYS A 297 10.83 -17.82 7.59
N THR A 298 11.25 -18.21 6.40
CA THR A 298 10.44 -18.01 5.18
C THR A 298 9.53 -19.19 4.83
N ASP A 299 9.59 -20.30 5.57
CA ASP A 299 8.93 -21.60 5.33
C ASP A 299 7.41 -21.51 5.03
N HIS A 300 6.78 -20.44 5.52
CA HIS A 300 5.34 -20.28 5.54
C HIS A 300 4.84 -19.00 4.85
N ILE A 301 5.75 -18.25 4.23
CA ILE A 301 5.45 -17.09 3.39
C ILE A 301 4.82 -17.58 2.07
N LEU A 302 3.77 -16.90 1.60
CA LEU A 302 3.17 -17.20 0.30
C LEU A 302 3.89 -16.40 -0.78
N PHE A 303 4.43 -17.11 -1.77
CA PHE A 303 4.99 -16.50 -2.97
C PHE A 303 3.98 -16.53 -4.11
N ILE A 304 3.80 -15.39 -4.75
CA ILE A 304 3.02 -15.22 -5.98
C ILE A 304 3.98 -14.68 -7.04
N ALA A 305 4.38 -15.52 -7.97
CA ALA A 305 5.17 -15.13 -9.13
C ALA A 305 4.23 -14.76 -10.29
N SER A 306 4.64 -13.78 -11.09
CA SER A 306 3.86 -13.25 -12.21
C SER A 306 4.76 -13.07 -13.42
N GLY A 307 4.25 -13.38 -14.60
CA GLY A 307 4.97 -13.16 -15.86
C GLY A 307 4.04 -13.12 -17.07
N ALA A 308 4.49 -12.45 -18.13
CA ALA A 308 3.77 -12.44 -19.41
C ALA A 308 4.01 -13.72 -20.21
N PHE A 309 5.22 -14.27 -20.15
CA PHE A 309 5.62 -15.49 -20.85
C PHE A 309 5.40 -15.40 -22.37
N HIS A 310 5.64 -14.21 -22.96
CA HIS A 310 5.61 -14.02 -24.41
C HIS A 310 6.86 -14.57 -25.10
N LEU A 311 8.02 -14.46 -24.47
CA LEU A 311 9.34 -14.84 -25.02
C LEU A 311 9.95 -16.08 -24.36
N SER A 312 9.30 -16.60 -23.32
CA SER A 312 9.71 -17.76 -22.54
C SER A 312 8.45 -18.48 -22.09
N LYS A 313 8.59 -19.76 -21.74
CA LYS A 313 7.52 -20.58 -21.19
C LYS A 313 7.77 -20.85 -19.71
N PRO A 314 6.73 -21.17 -18.92
CA PRO A 314 6.93 -21.62 -17.53
C PRO A 314 7.88 -22.83 -17.41
N SER A 315 7.99 -23.66 -18.45
CA SER A 315 8.94 -24.78 -18.52
C SER A 315 10.40 -24.37 -18.60
N ASP A 316 10.68 -23.11 -18.95
CA ASP A 316 12.03 -22.56 -19.12
C ASP A 316 12.60 -22.00 -17.80
N LEU A 317 11.80 -22.03 -16.73
CA LEU A 317 12.28 -21.83 -15.35
C LEU A 317 13.05 -23.07 -14.88
N VAL A 318 13.96 -22.90 -13.92
CA VAL A 318 14.70 -24.02 -13.35
C VAL A 318 13.74 -25.05 -12.73
N PRO A 319 13.96 -26.37 -12.90
CA PRO A 319 13.03 -27.41 -12.44
C PRO A 319 12.65 -27.31 -10.96
N GLU A 320 13.61 -26.92 -10.12
CA GLU A 320 13.44 -26.72 -8.68
C GLU A 320 12.37 -25.65 -8.40
N LEU A 321 12.45 -24.51 -9.12
CA LEU A 321 11.52 -23.40 -8.93
C LEU A 321 10.12 -23.76 -9.43
N GLN A 322 10.04 -24.53 -10.53
CA GLN A 322 8.76 -25.05 -11.03
C GLN A 322 8.06 -25.95 -9.99
N GLY A 323 8.81 -26.81 -9.30
CA GLY A 323 8.29 -27.67 -8.24
C GLY A 323 7.75 -26.87 -7.04
N ARG A 324 8.30 -25.68 -6.79
CA ARG A 324 7.87 -24.78 -5.72
C ARG A 324 6.73 -23.84 -6.09
N LEU A 325 6.29 -23.82 -7.36
CA LEU A 325 5.15 -23.03 -7.87
C LEU A 325 4.02 -23.97 -8.39
N PRO A 326 3.37 -24.75 -7.50
CA PRO A 326 2.44 -25.80 -7.90
C PRO A 326 1.11 -25.29 -8.46
N ILE A 327 0.65 -24.11 -8.04
CA ILE A 327 -0.59 -23.52 -8.56
C ILE A 327 -0.24 -22.67 -9.77
N ARG A 328 -0.65 -23.08 -10.96
CA ARG A 328 -0.50 -22.31 -12.20
C ARG A 328 -1.86 -21.79 -12.61
N VAL A 329 -1.96 -20.49 -12.89
CA VAL A 329 -3.20 -19.87 -13.31
C VAL A 329 -2.95 -18.87 -14.43
N GLU A 330 -3.79 -18.94 -15.45
CA GLU A 330 -3.74 -18.05 -16.60
C GLU A 330 -4.77 -16.93 -16.44
N LEU A 331 -4.36 -15.71 -16.73
CA LEU A 331 -5.17 -14.52 -16.75
C LEU A 331 -5.38 -14.08 -18.20
N LYS A 332 -6.64 -13.83 -18.54
CA LYS A 332 -7.06 -13.51 -19.91
C LYS A 332 -6.81 -12.03 -20.22
N ALA A 333 -6.55 -11.72 -21.48
CA ALA A 333 -6.60 -10.35 -21.97
C ALA A 333 -8.00 -9.75 -21.72
N LEU A 334 -8.04 -8.45 -21.45
CA LEU A 334 -9.28 -7.71 -21.16
C LEU A 334 -9.94 -7.26 -22.46
N SER A 335 -11.26 -7.42 -22.54
CA SER A 335 -12.07 -6.94 -23.66
C SER A 335 -12.48 -5.46 -23.47
N PRO A 336 -13.02 -4.80 -24.52
CA PRO A 336 -13.65 -3.48 -24.36
C PRO A 336 -14.75 -3.49 -23.29
N GLU A 337 -15.55 -4.55 -23.22
CA GLU A 337 -16.58 -4.70 -22.19
C GLU A 337 -15.98 -4.79 -20.79
N ASP A 338 -14.84 -5.48 -20.63
CA ASP A 338 -14.13 -5.49 -19.35
C ASP A 338 -13.64 -4.09 -18.95
N PHE A 339 -13.18 -3.28 -19.91
CA PHE A 339 -12.78 -1.89 -19.64
C PHE A 339 -13.95 -1.00 -19.22
N GLU A 340 -15.11 -1.13 -19.88
CA GLU A 340 -16.34 -0.42 -19.48
C GLU A 340 -16.70 -0.72 -18.02
N ARG A 341 -16.63 -2.01 -17.65
CA ARG A 341 -16.87 -2.46 -16.28
C ARG A 341 -15.81 -1.95 -15.32
N ILE A 342 -14.53 -1.98 -15.68
CA ILE A 342 -13.42 -1.45 -14.85
C ILE A 342 -13.62 0.04 -14.54
N LEU A 343 -14.15 0.81 -15.48
CA LEU A 343 -14.42 2.23 -15.30
C LEU A 343 -15.56 2.52 -14.33
N SER A 344 -16.49 1.58 -14.09
CA SER A 344 -17.77 1.86 -13.40
C SER A 344 -18.09 0.96 -12.20
N GLU A 345 -17.73 -0.32 -12.23
CA GLU A 345 -18.12 -1.30 -11.20
C GLU A 345 -17.20 -1.35 -9.97
N PRO A 346 -15.84 -1.31 -10.09
CA PRO A 346 -14.97 -1.40 -8.92
C PRO A 346 -15.15 -0.25 -7.94
N HIS A 347 -15.09 -0.52 -6.64
CA HIS A 347 -15.05 0.54 -5.63
C HIS A 347 -13.82 1.43 -5.80
N ALA A 348 -14.04 2.75 -5.80
CA ALA A 348 -13.07 3.75 -6.18
C ALA A 348 -12.54 3.50 -7.59
N SER A 349 -13.44 3.30 -8.56
CA SER A 349 -13.08 3.27 -9.99
C SER A 349 -12.46 4.60 -10.42
N LEU A 350 -11.84 4.65 -11.60
CA LEU A 350 -11.23 5.89 -12.06
C LEU A 350 -12.26 7.00 -12.27
N THR A 351 -13.44 6.67 -12.81
CA THR A 351 -14.52 7.65 -12.96
C THR A 351 -15.00 8.17 -11.60
N GLU A 352 -15.20 7.29 -10.61
CA GLU A 352 -15.58 7.68 -9.25
C GLU A 352 -14.53 8.60 -8.60
N GLN A 353 -13.25 8.29 -8.80
CA GLN A 353 -12.13 9.11 -8.32
C GLN A 353 -12.15 10.51 -8.92
N TYR A 354 -12.23 10.65 -10.25
CA TYR A 354 -12.26 11.98 -10.88
C TYR A 354 -13.51 12.78 -10.52
N CYS A 355 -14.69 12.13 -10.43
CA CYS A 355 -15.90 12.78 -9.95
C CYS A 355 -15.72 13.34 -8.53
N ALA A 356 -15.08 12.57 -7.64
CA ALA A 356 -14.82 13.01 -6.27
C ALA A 356 -13.76 14.13 -6.20
N LEU A 357 -12.73 14.08 -7.04
CA LEU A 357 -11.67 15.09 -7.09
C LEU A 357 -12.21 16.44 -7.56
N LEU A 358 -12.90 16.49 -8.71
CA LEU A 358 -13.43 17.75 -9.25
C LEU A 358 -14.53 18.35 -8.37
N LYS A 359 -15.28 17.51 -7.66
CA LYS A 359 -16.25 17.97 -6.65
C LYS A 359 -15.60 18.78 -5.53
N THR A 360 -14.31 18.59 -5.24
CA THR A 360 -13.61 19.41 -4.23
C THR A 360 -13.48 20.87 -4.63
N GLU A 361 -13.55 21.18 -5.92
CA GLU A 361 -13.58 22.54 -6.48
C GLU A 361 -15.01 23.02 -6.78
N GLY A 362 -16.02 22.26 -6.36
CA GLY A 362 -17.43 22.57 -6.63
C GLY A 362 -17.90 22.18 -8.04
N LEU A 363 -17.05 21.53 -8.84
CA LEU A 363 -17.42 21.09 -10.18
C LEU A 363 -18.00 19.68 -10.15
N LEU A 364 -19.23 19.53 -10.63
CA LEU A 364 -19.87 18.23 -10.80
C LEU A 364 -19.62 17.71 -12.21
N ILE A 365 -19.17 16.46 -12.31
CA ILE A 365 -19.06 15.74 -13.59
C ILE A 365 -19.85 14.43 -13.50
N GLU A 366 -20.42 14.01 -14.62
CA GLU A 366 -21.18 12.76 -14.73
C GLU A 366 -20.80 12.03 -16.01
N PHE A 367 -20.32 10.79 -15.89
CA PHE A 367 -20.04 9.93 -17.02
C PHE A 367 -21.30 9.21 -17.46
N LEU A 368 -21.74 9.46 -18.70
CA LEU A 368 -22.88 8.75 -19.28
C LEU A 368 -22.45 7.38 -19.81
N PRO A 369 -23.37 6.38 -19.86
CA PRO A 369 -23.02 5.02 -20.28
C PRO A 369 -22.37 4.93 -21.67
N ASP A 370 -22.81 5.75 -22.62
CA ASP A 370 -22.24 5.84 -23.96
C ASP A 370 -20.84 6.47 -23.97
N GLY A 371 -20.58 7.46 -23.10
CA GLY A 371 -19.25 8.02 -22.87
C GLY A 371 -18.26 7.00 -22.30
N ILE A 372 -18.68 6.24 -21.27
CA ILE A 372 -17.85 5.16 -20.68
C ILE A 372 -17.52 4.10 -21.72
N LYS A 373 -18.53 3.64 -22.46
CA LYS A 373 -18.34 2.66 -23.53
C LYS A 373 -17.38 3.19 -24.59
N ARG A 374 -17.54 4.44 -25.01
CA ARG A 374 -16.68 5.05 -26.03
C ARG A 374 -15.23 5.14 -25.57
N LEU A 375 -15.01 5.52 -24.31
CA LEU A 375 -13.68 5.57 -23.72
C LEU A 375 -13.02 4.18 -23.67
N ALA A 376 -13.78 3.14 -23.31
CA ALA A 376 -13.32 1.76 -23.29
C ALA A 376 -12.94 1.26 -24.70
N GLU A 377 -13.73 1.58 -25.72
CA GLU A 377 -13.42 1.27 -27.13
C GLU A 377 -12.13 1.94 -27.60
N ILE A 378 -11.94 3.23 -27.29
CA ILE A 378 -10.72 3.97 -27.63
C ILE A 378 -9.50 3.34 -26.93
N ALA A 379 -9.61 3.03 -25.63
CA ALA A 379 -8.53 2.38 -24.88
C ALA A 379 -8.10 1.05 -25.50
N TRP A 380 -9.07 0.25 -25.90
CA TRP A 380 -8.79 -1.01 -26.58
C TRP A 380 -8.16 -0.78 -27.96
N GLN A 381 -8.69 0.15 -28.76
CA GLN A 381 -8.15 0.48 -30.09
C GLN A 381 -6.69 0.97 -30.02
N VAL A 382 -6.35 1.82 -29.06
CA VAL A 382 -4.97 2.31 -28.88
C VAL A 382 -4.05 1.17 -28.47
N ASN A 383 -4.50 0.26 -27.59
CA ASN A 383 -3.72 -0.91 -27.19
C ASN A 383 -3.44 -1.87 -28.37
N GLU A 384 -4.38 -2.03 -29.30
CA GLU A 384 -4.20 -2.88 -30.49
C GLU A 384 -3.28 -2.24 -31.54
N LYS A 385 -3.34 -0.92 -31.72
CA LYS A 385 -2.51 -0.20 -32.69
C LYS A 385 -1.08 0.07 -32.21
N THR A 386 -0.88 0.16 -30.90
CA THR A 386 0.41 0.53 -30.30
C THR A 386 0.94 -0.58 -29.39
N GLU A 387 1.54 -0.24 -28.24
CA GLU A 387 1.93 -1.22 -27.24
C GLU A 387 0.76 -1.50 -26.30
N ASN A 388 0.37 -2.77 -26.19
CA ASN A 388 -0.72 -3.16 -25.30
C ASN A 388 -0.25 -3.12 -23.84
N ILE A 389 -0.67 -2.09 -23.11
CA ILE A 389 -0.42 -1.91 -21.67
C ILE A 389 -1.61 -2.33 -20.80
N GLY A 390 -2.63 -2.95 -21.41
CA GLY A 390 -3.86 -3.41 -20.77
C GLY A 390 -4.68 -2.27 -20.18
N ALA A 391 -5.29 -2.51 -19.01
CA ALA A 391 -6.15 -1.52 -18.33
C ALA A 391 -5.42 -0.23 -17.91
N ARG A 392 -4.08 -0.23 -17.89
CA ARG A 392 -3.30 0.99 -17.59
C ARG A 392 -3.58 2.11 -18.59
N ARG A 393 -3.97 1.77 -19.83
CA ARG A 393 -4.36 2.73 -20.87
C ARG A 393 -5.53 3.62 -20.47
N LEU A 394 -6.42 3.13 -19.60
CA LEU A 394 -7.57 3.92 -19.13
C LEU A 394 -7.13 5.14 -18.31
N HIS A 395 -6.00 5.07 -17.62
CA HIS A 395 -5.49 6.20 -16.85
C HIS A 395 -5.03 7.34 -17.75
N THR A 396 -4.20 7.05 -18.76
CA THR A 396 -3.66 8.10 -19.65
C THR A 396 -4.77 8.74 -20.47
N LEU A 397 -5.75 7.94 -20.91
CA LEU A 397 -6.91 8.46 -21.63
C LEU A 397 -7.82 9.34 -20.76
N LEU A 398 -8.09 8.95 -19.52
CA LEU A 398 -8.92 9.77 -18.62
C LEU A 398 -8.23 11.09 -18.25
N GLU A 399 -6.93 11.04 -17.96
CA GLU A 399 -6.16 12.25 -17.65
C GLU A 399 -6.22 13.22 -18.83
N ARG A 400 -6.04 12.73 -20.06
CA ARG A 400 -6.13 13.55 -21.26
C ARG A 400 -7.55 14.04 -21.54
N LEU A 401 -8.57 13.22 -21.29
CA LEU A 401 -9.98 13.57 -21.48
C LEU A 401 -10.42 14.73 -20.57
N LEU A 402 -9.90 14.74 -19.34
CA LEU A 402 -10.31 15.68 -18.30
C LEU A 402 -9.31 16.82 -18.10
N GLU A 403 -8.22 16.90 -18.87
CA GLU A 403 -7.17 17.91 -18.71
C GLU A 403 -7.71 19.35 -18.69
N GLU A 404 -8.51 19.72 -19.70
CA GLU A 404 -9.07 21.07 -19.82
C GLU A 404 -10.07 21.40 -18.71
N VAL A 405 -10.91 20.42 -18.35
CA VAL A 405 -11.91 20.55 -17.29
C VAL A 405 -11.23 20.65 -15.93
N SER A 406 -10.18 19.86 -15.69
CA SER A 406 -9.41 19.89 -14.45
C SER A 406 -8.60 21.17 -14.32
N PHE A 407 -8.09 21.73 -15.42
CA PHE A 407 -7.37 23.00 -15.39
C PHE A 407 -8.30 24.19 -15.07
N SER A 408 -9.51 24.16 -15.63
CA SER A 408 -10.47 25.27 -15.54
C SER A 408 -11.53 25.05 -14.45
N ALA A 409 -11.34 24.08 -13.55
CA ALA A 409 -12.39 23.60 -12.66
C ALA A 409 -12.96 24.70 -11.74
N GLY A 410 -12.10 25.50 -11.10
CA GLY A 410 -12.54 26.64 -10.28
C GLY A 410 -13.34 27.72 -11.03
N ASP A 411 -12.98 28.01 -12.28
CA ASP A 411 -13.69 29.00 -13.11
C ASP A 411 -15.04 28.41 -13.60
N LEU A 412 -15.03 27.15 -14.02
CA LEU A 412 -16.22 26.44 -14.49
C LEU A 412 -17.24 26.24 -13.36
N ALA A 413 -16.79 25.99 -12.13
CA ALA A 413 -17.66 25.88 -10.96
C ALA A 413 -18.45 27.17 -10.68
N SER A 414 -17.89 28.34 -11.02
CA SER A 414 -18.58 29.63 -10.86
C SER A 414 -19.63 29.90 -11.93
N THR A 415 -19.50 29.28 -13.10
CA THR A 415 -20.38 29.48 -14.26
C THR A 415 -21.46 28.41 -14.39
N HIS A 416 -21.17 27.19 -13.94
CA HIS A 416 -22.10 26.07 -13.92
C HIS A 416 -22.77 26.03 -12.54
N GLU A 417 -23.90 26.75 -12.39
CA GLU A 417 -24.77 26.74 -11.20
C GLU A 417 -25.26 25.31 -10.86
N ASP A 418 -24.41 24.50 -10.21
CA ASP A 418 -24.68 23.12 -9.78
C ASP A 418 -25.08 22.12 -10.90
N LYS A 419 -24.92 22.48 -12.18
CA LYS A 419 -25.20 21.56 -13.29
C LYS A 419 -23.98 20.69 -13.59
N PRO A 420 -24.13 19.35 -13.67
CA PRO A 420 -23.03 18.47 -13.99
C PRO A 420 -22.59 18.64 -15.45
N ILE A 421 -21.27 18.64 -15.69
CA ILE A 421 -20.72 18.44 -17.02
C ILE A 421 -20.92 16.97 -17.39
N LEU A 422 -21.68 16.73 -18.46
CA LEU A 422 -21.97 15.40 -18.94
C LEU A 422 -20.85 14.94 -19.87
N ILE A 423 -20.23 13.81 -19.54
CA ILE A 423 -19.21 13.16 -20.33
C ILE A 423 -19.88 12.04 -21.14
N ASP A 424 -20.38 12.42 -22.32
CA ASP A 424 -21.04 11.54 -23.29
C ASP A 424 -20.07 11.06 -24.39
N ALA A 425 -20.57 10.29 -25.37
CA ALA A 425 -19.73 9.81 -26.46
C ALA A 425 -19.16 10.95 -27.34
N ASP A 426 -19.90 12.05 -27.52
CA ASP A 426 -19.47 13.17 -28.35
C ASP A 426 -18.34 13.96 -27.67
N TYR A 427 -18.46 14.19 -26.37
CA TYR A 427 -17.40 14.77 -25.54
C TYR A 427 -16.12 13.92 -25.61
N VAL A 428 -16.24 12.60 -25.49
CA VAL A 428 -15.08 11.70 -25.61
C VAL A 428 -14.43 11.79 -26.99
N ASN A 429 -15.24 11.83 -28.06
CA ASN A 429 -14.74 11.95 -29.43
C ASN A 429 -14.07 13.29 -29.72
N SER A 430 -14.59 14.40 -29.19
CA SER A 430 -14.02 15.73 -29.44
C SER A 430 -12.63 15.90 -28.83
N HIS A 431 -12.36 15.22 -27.70
CA HIS A 431 -11.07 15.33 -26.99
C HIS A 431 -10.07 14.25 -27.37
N LEU A 432 -10.53 13.02 -27.65
CA LEU A 432 -9.65 11.86 -27.87
C LEU A 432 -9.69 11.31 -29.30
N GLY A 433 -10.67 11.71 -30.12
CA GLY A 433 -10.94 11.09 -31.43
C GLY A 433 -9.78 11.17 -32.41
N GLU A 434 -9.16 12.34 -32.57
CA GLU A 434 -8.00 12.50 -33.47
C GLU A 434 -6.75 11.79 -32.95
N LEU A 435 -6.52 11.85 -31.63
CA LEU A 435 -5.36 11.24 -30.97
C LEU A 435 -5.36 9.72 -31.11
N ALA A 436 -6.52 9.07 -30.98
CA ALA A 436 -6.67 7.62 -31.10
C ALA A 436 -6.53 7.10 -32.55
N GLN A 437 -6.70 7.98 -33.55
CA GLN A 437 -6.52 7.61 -34.96
C GLN A 437 -5.07 7.68 -35.40
N ASN A 438 -4.29 8.60 -34.84
CA ASN A 438 -2.89 8.81 -35.20
C ASN A 438 -1.95 7.99 -34.29
N GLU A 439 -1.29 6.98 -34.87
CA GLU A 439 -0.38 6.08 -34.14
C GLU A 439 0.83 6.80 -33.54
N ASP A 440 1.39 7.80 -34.23
CA ASP A 440 2.55 8.54 -33.74
C ASP A 440 2.15 9.40 -32.53
N LEU A 441 1.06 10.16 -32.63
CA LEU A 441 0.54 10.95 -31.50
C LEU A 441 0.16 10.06 -30.33
N SER A 442 -0.50 8.93 -30.59
CA SER A 442 -0.84 7.94 -29.57
C SER A 442 0.40 7.46 -28.81
N ARG A 443 1.52 7.16 -29.47
CA ARG A 443 2.74 6.70 -28.78
C ARG A 443 3.38 7.72 -27.85
N TYR A 444 3.22 9.02 -28.13
CA TYR A 444 3.82 10.09 -27.33
C TYR A 444 2.90 10.64 -26.25
N ILE A 445 1.57 10.63 -26.49
CA ILE A 445 0.58 11.31 -25.64
C ILE A 445 -0.25 10.33 -24.81
N LEU A 446 -0.53 9.13 -25.34
CA LEU A 446 -1.50 8.18 -24.77
C LEU A 446 -0.84 6.90 -24.31
#